data_AF-A0A2E3UC16-F1
#
_entry.id   AF-A0A2E3UC16-F1
#
_cell.length_a   1.000
_cell.length_b   1.000
_cell.length_c   1.000
_cell.angle_alpha   90.00
_cell.angle_beta   90.00
_cell.angle_gamma   90.00
#
_symmetry.space_group_name_H-M   'P 1'
#
loop_
_entity.id
_entity.type
_entity.pdbx_description
1 polymer ?
#
loop_
_entity_poly.entity_id
_entity_poly.type
_entity_poly.pdbx_seq_one_letter_code
_entity_poly.pdbx_strand_id
1 'polypeptide(L)' 'MPAPRSLLARVKRLERGRESPALAYLGGDEFEQQVRADVESGKLDRIDMLGENGEGGVLACLKRWAREKVWLGR' A
#
# COMPACT_ATOMS: atom_id res chain seq x y z
N MET A 1 -20.46 -18.78 29.78
CA MET A 1 -20.69 -18.21 28.44
C MET A 1 -20.42 -16.70 28.49
N PRO A 2 -19.75 -16.11 27.50
CA PRO A 2 -19.54 -14.66 27.48
C PRO A 2 -20.88 -13.93 27.41
N ALA A 3 -21.04 -12.86 28.19
CA ALA A 3 -22.26 -12.07 28.21
C ALA A 3 -22.55 -11.47 26.82
N PRO A 4 -23.81 -11.39 26.34
CA PRO A 4 -24.15 -10.88 25.01
C PRO A 4 -23.53 -9.51 24.68
N ARG A 5 -23.37 -8.66 25.69
CA ARG A 5 -22.73 -7.34 25.57
C ARG A 5 -21.24 -7.41 25.21
N SER A 6 -20.54 -8.44 25.71
CA SER A 6 -19.12 -8.64 25.42
C SER A 6 -18.89 -9.13 23.97
N LEU A 7 -19.82 -9.94 23.45
CA LEU A 7 -19.83 -10.34 22.03
C LEU A 7 -20.08 -9.14 21.11
N LEU A 8 -21.08 -8.31 21.42
CA LEU A 8 -21.36 -7.08 20.65
C LEU A 8 -20.18 -6.10 20.66
N ALA A 9 -19.51 -5.92 21.80
CA ALA A 9 -18.33 -5.07 21.89
C ALA A 9 -17.17 -5.60 21.04
N ARG A 10 -16.99 -6.92 21.00
CA ARG A 10 -15.97 -7.60 20.19
C ARG A 10 -16.27 -7.49 18.70
N VAL A 11 -17.53 -7.67 18.29
CA VAL A 11 -17.96 -7.48 16.89
C VAL A 11 -17.71 -6.04 16.44
N LYS A 12 -18.14 -5.04 17.22
CA LYS A 12 -17.89 -3.61 16.89
C LYS A 12 -16.41 -3.26 16.79
N ARG A 13 -15.53 -3.93 17.55
CA ARG A 13 -14.07 -3.74 17.45
C ARG A 13 -13.52 -4.38 16.18
N LEU A 14 -14.00 -5.57 15.82
CA LEU A 14 -13.61 -6.26 14.60
C LEU A 14 -14.10 -5.52 13.35
N GLU A 15 -15.31 -4.97 13.38
CA GLU A 15 -15.85 -4.14 12.29
C GLU A 15 -15.06 -2.85 12.12
N ARG A 16 -14.68 -2.16 13.21
CA ARG A 16 -13.78 -1.00 13.13
C ARG A 16 -12.37 -1.35 12.63
N GLY A 17 -11.84 -2.52 12.98
CA GLY A 17 -10.57 -3.01 12.43
C GLY A 17 -10.68 -3.50 10.98
N ARG A 18 -11.91 -3.61 10.44
CA ARG A 18 -12.21 -3.99 9.07
C ARG A 18 -12.47 -2.77 8.17
N GLU A 19 -12.56 -1.56 8.73
CA GLU A 19 -12.30 -0.37 7.93
C GLU A 19 -10.90 -0.56 7.37
N SER A 20 -10.82 -0.69 6.04
CA SER A 20 -9.54 -0.88 5.36
C SER A 20 -8.59 0.15 5.95
N PRO A 21 -7.41 -0.25 6.46
CA PRO A 21 -6.39 0.74 6.74
C PRO A 21 -6.31 1.60 5.49
N ALA A 22 -6.14 2.92 5.67
CA ALA A 22 -5.75 3.79 4.57
C ALA A 22 -4.42 3.23 4.06
N LEU A 23 -4.51 2.19 3.22
CA LEU A 23 -3.44 1.65 2.42
C LEU A 23 -3.08 2.87 1.63
N ALA A 24 -1.97 3.52 2.01
CA ALA A 24 -1.30 4.45 1.14
C ALA A 24 -1.34 3.79 -0.23
N TYR A 25 -2.09 4.39 -1.15
CA TYR A 25 -2.46 3.71 -2.38
C TYR A 25 -1.14 3.40 -3.07
N LEU A 26 -0.73 2.14 -3.07
CA LEU A 26 0.52 1.74 -3.71
C LEU A 26 0.43 2.23 -5.15
N GLY A 27 1.39 3.05 -5.59
CA GLY A 27 1.37 3.66 -6.92
C GLY A 27 0.55 4.95 -7.08
N GLY A 28 0.05 5.56 -5.99
CA GLY A 28 -0.46 6.93 -6.01
C GLY A 28 0.65 7.99 -6.03
N ASP A 29 0.28 9.26 -6.25
CA ASP A 29 1.25 10.35 -6.46
C ASP A 29 2.15 10.59 -5.24
N GLU A 30 1.61 10.57 -4.02
CA GLU A 30 2.39 10.72 -2.79
C GLU A 30 3.40 9.57 -2.59
N PHE A 31 2.99 8.34 -2.92
CA PHE A 31 3.86 7.17 -2.86
C PHE A 31 5.00 7.28 -3.87
N GLU A 32 4.71 7.73 -5.09
CA GLU A 32 5.74 7.97 -6.11
C GLU A 32 6.73 9.06 -5.68
N GLN A 33 6.24 10.18 -5.13
CA GLN A 33 7.11 11.26 -4.66
C GLN A 33 8.03 10.77 -3.54
N GLN A 34 7.52 9.97 -2.60
CA GLN A 34 8.33 9.40 -1.53
C GLN A 34 9.41 8.45 -2.08
N VAL A 35 9.06 7.55 -3.00
CA VAL A 35 10.03 6.64 -3.63
C VAL A 35 11.12 7.42 -4.37
N ARG A 36 10.75 8.48 -5.10
CA ARG A 36 11.73 9.33 -5.79
C ARG A 36 12.66 10.04 -4.81
N ALA A 37 12.12 10.59 -3.71
CA ALA A 37 12.92 11.23 -2.67
C ALA A 37 13.87 10.24 -1.96
N ASP A 38 13.44 9.00 -1.72
CA ASP A 38 14.30 7.97 -1.11
C ASP A 38 15.40 7.48 -2.07
N VAL A 39 15.15 7.48 -3.38
CA VAL A 39 16.18 7.26 -4.42
C VAL A 39 17.17 8.43 -4.47
N GLU A 40 16.69 9.67 -4.49
CA GLU A 40 17.55 10.87 -4.51
C GLU A 40 18.41 11.00 -3.26
N SER A 41 17.91 10.56 -2.11
CA SER A 41 18.68 10.52 -0.85
C SER A 41 19.60 9.30 -0.73
N GLY A 42 19.63 8.41 -1.72
CA GLY A 42 20.49 7.23 -1.76
C GLY A 42 20.09 6.11 -0.79
N LYS A 43 18.89 6.16 -0.21
CA LYS A 43 18.36 5.07 0.64
C LYS A 43 17.90 3.87 -0.19
N LEU A 44 17.47 4.13 -1.41
CA LEU A 44 17.05 3.11 -2.37
C LEU A 44 17.90 3.19 -3.63
N ASP A 45 18.18 2.05 -4.24
CA ASP A 45 18.90 2.01 -5.51
C ASP A 45 18.04 2.58 -6.65
N ARG A 46 18.66 3.44 -7.46
CA ARG A 46 17.96 4.13 -8.56
C ARG A 46 17.53 3.17 -9.65
N ILE A 47 18.40 2.24 -10.05
CA ILE A 47 18.15 1.33 -11.17
C ILE A 47 17.07 0.33 -10.77
N ASP A 48 17.12 -0.20 -9.55
CA ASP A 48 16.10 -1.13 -9.07
C ASP A 48 14.74 -0.45 -8.94
N MET A 49 14.69 0.75 -8.36
CA MET A 49 13.42 1.43 -8.10
C MET A 49 12.80 2.08 -9.33
N LEU A 50 13.61 2.70 -10.20
CA LEU A 50 13.14 3.52 -11.32
C LEU A 50 13.56 2.98 -12.70
N GLY A 51 14.39 1.94 -12.79
CA GLY A 51 14.97 1.45 -14.04
C GLY A 51 16.07 2.36 -14.60
N GLU A 52 16.77 1.89 -15.63
CA GLU A 52 17.87 2.62 -16.28
C GLU A 52 17.45 4.01 -16.80
N ASN A 53 16.21 4.12 -17.29
CA ASN A 53 15.67 5.35 -17.89
C ASN A 53 14.74 6.15 -16.96
N GLY A 54 14.49 5.68 -15.73
CA GLY A 54 13.61 6.37 -14.77
C GLY A 54 12.09 6.13 -14.91
N GLU A 55 11.68 5.29 -15.86
CA GLU A 55 10.28 4.91 -16.13
C GLU A 55 9.97 3.42 -15.86
N GLY A 56 10.93 2.68 -15.30
CA GLY A 56 10.87 1.23 -15.07
C GLY A 56 10.96 0.85 -13.60
N GLY A 57 11.59 -0.30 -13.36
CA GLY A 57 11.88 -0.80 -12.01
C GLY A 57 10.64 -1.16 -11.18
N VAL A 58 10.84 -1.19 -9.87
CA VAL A 58 9.80 -1.52 -8.89
C VAL A 58 8.65 -0.53 -8.92
N LEU A 59 8.92 0.77 -9.09
CA LEU A 59 7.86 1.79 -9.11
C LEU A 59 6.88 1.58 -10.28
N ALA A 60 7.37 1.28 -11.49
CA ALA A 60 6.52 0.99 -12.63
C ALA A 60 5.65 -0.25 -12.40
N CYS A 61 6.21 -1.29 -11.79
CA CYS A 61 5.48 -2.51 -11.42
C CYS A 61 4.35 -2.21 -10.43
N LEU A 62 4.63 -1.46 -9.37
CA LEU A 62 3.65 -1.11 -8.34
C LEU A 62 2.51 -0.25 -8.92
N LYS A 63 2.83 0.75 -9.75
CA LYS A 63 1.82 1.57 -10.45
C LYS A 63 0.93 0.73 -11.36
N ARG A 64 1.51 -0.25 -12.05
CA ARG A 64 0.74 -1.20 -12.88
C ARG A 64 -0.19 -2.06 -12.04
N TRP A 65 0.31 -2.67 -10.97
CA TRP A 65 -0.52 -3.49 -10.07
C TRP A 65 -1.67 -2.69 -9.44
N ALA A 66 -1.44 -1.41 -9.18
CA ALA A 66 -2.45 -0.49 -8.68
C ALA A 66 -3.56 -0.19 -9.65
N ARG A 67 -3.21 -0.04 -10.93
CA ARG A 67 -4.19 0.10 -12.01
C ARG A 67 -4.98 -1.20 -12.21
N GLU A 68 -4.28 -2.33 -12.17
CA GLU A 68 -4.84 -3.67 -12.39
C GLU A 68 -5.58 -4.23 -11.16
N LYS A 69 -5.50 -3.54 -10.00
CA LYS A 69 -6.10 -3.97 -8.73
C LYS A 69 -5.76 -5.41 -8.37
N VAL A 70 -4.52 -5.84 -8.62
CA VAL A 70 -4.07 -7.24 -8.52
C VAL A 70 -4.28 -7.82 -7.12
N TRP A 71 -4.27 -6.99 -6.09
CA TRP A 71 -4.49 -7.37 -4.70
C TRP A 71 -5.96 -7.54 -4.29
N LEU A 72 -6.92 -7.13 -5.12
CA LEU A 72 -8.35 -7.34 -4.87
C LEU A 72 -8.78 -8.73 -5.35
N GLY A 73 -8.07 -9.78 -4.91
CA GLY A 73 -8.36 -11.17 -5.28
C GLY A 73 -9.87 -11.42 -5.45
N ARG A 74 -10.25 -11.95 -6.61
CA ARG A 74 -11.64 -12.19 -7.03
C ARG A 74 -12.47 -12.86 -5.94
#